data_AF-A0A7V8YDS1-F1
#
_entry.id   AF-A0A7V8YDS1-F1
#
_cell.length_a   1.000
_cell.length_b   1.000
_cell.length_c   1.000
_cell.angle_alpha   90.00
_cell.angle_beta   90.00
_cell.angle_gamma   90.00
#
_symmetry.space_group_name_H-M   'P 1'
#
loop_
_entity.id
_entity.type
_entity.pdbx_description
1 polymer ?
#
loop_
_entity_poly.entity_id
_entity_poly.type
_entity_poly.pdbx_seq_one_letter_code
_entity_poly.pdbx_strand_id
1 'polypeptide(L)'
;MSDRLYQRLAALSEPARVRVLWLLAREELSVGELCRVLQQPQSTVSRHLKILQDGWVRRRAEGTSAWFRADALDAEAQRLWAVVAEHHERTPAAHEDLARLATVLESRRLDARTFYGRTRGAWEAIRSELFGSGFVRHVIAGLVPADWTVVDLGCGTGEALALLAPLVRRVIGVDREPEMVASARVRVAAWPNAEVREGALEALPLADGEADAALVSLVLH
;
A
#
# COMPACT_ATOMS: atom_id res chain seq x y z
N MET A 1 35.38 19.47 -3.62
CA MET A 1 34.98 18.04 -3.57
C MET A 1 34.92 17.49 -2.15
N SER A 2 35.63 18.05 -1.16
CA SER A 2 35.58 17.60 0.25
C SER A 2 34.32 18.04 1.02
N ASP A 3 33.68 19.14 0.63
CA ASP A 3 32.56 19.74 1.38
C ASP A 3 31.32 18.83 1.48
N ARG A 4 30.98 18.11 0.40
CA ARG A 4 29.79 17.25 0.35
C ARG A 4 29.85 16.07 1.34
N LEU A 5 31.03 15.49 1.55
CA LEU A 5 31.24 14.42 2.53
C LEU A 5 31.03 14.94 3.96
N TYR A 6 31.58 16.11 4.29
CA TYR A 6 31.40 16.71 5.62
C TYR A 6 29.95 17.13 5.87
N GLN A 7 29.25 17.66 4.86
CA GLN A 7 27.82 17.95 4.94
C GLN A 7 26.99 16.68 5.22
N ARG A 8 27.35 15.56 4.57
CA ARG A 8 26.73 14.25 4.81
C ARG A 8 26.99 13.73 6.22
N LEU A 9 28.23 13.82 6.70
CA LEU A 9 28.58 13.46 8.07
C LEU A 9 27.85 14.34 9.09
N ALA A 10 27.75 15.66 8.83
CA ALA A 10 26.97 16.57 9.66
C ALA A 10 25.47 16.23 9.64
N ALA A 11 24.92 15.81 8.49
CA ALA A 11 23.54 15.33 8.42
C ALA A 11 23.33 14.04 9.24
N LEU A 12 24.33 13.17 9.36
CA LEU A 12 24.23 11.95 10.17
C LEU A 12 24.66 12.12 11.63
N SER A 13 25.23 13.26 12.01
CA SER A 13 25.77 13.49 13.36
C SER A 13 24.70 13.73 14.44
N GLU A 14 23.42 13.77 14.08
CA GLU A 14 22.33 14.03 15.01
C GLU A 14 21.45 12.78 15.14
N PRO A 15 21.24 12.25 16.36
CA PRO A 15 20.55 10.99 16.57
C PRO A 15 19.11 10.93 16.02
N ALA A 16 18.34 12.02 16.10
CA ALA A 16 16.98 12.02 15.57
C ALA A 16 16.94 11.91 14.03
N ARG A 17 17.90 12.49 13.30
CA ARG A 17 18.04 12.28 11.84
C ARG A 17 18.36 10.83 11.49
N VAL A 18 19.20 10.17 12.28
CA VAL A 18 19.49 8.74 12.10
C VAL A 18 18.24 7.90 12.31
N ARG A 19 17.47 8.17 13.37
CA ARG A 19 16.17 7.51 13.62
C ARG A 19 15.18 7.72 12.47
N VAL A 20 15.07 8.95 11.93
CA VAL A 20 14.22 9.25 10.77
C VAL A 20 14.66 8.42 9.55
N LEU A 21 15.94 8.44 9.18
CA LEU A 21 16.44 7.66 8.05
C LEU A 21 16.26 6.16 8.25
N TRP A 22 16.45 5.66 9.47
CA TRP A 22 16.26 4.26 9.83
C TRP A 22 14.85 3.76 9.52
N LEU A 23 13.84 4.58 9.82
CA LEU A 23 12.45 4.29 9.52
C LEU A 23 12.16 4.41 8.02
N LEU A 24 12.64 5.49 7.38
CA LEU A 24 12.38 5.78 5.96
C LEU A 24 13.11 4.85 4.99
N ALA A 25 14.17 4.19 5.43
CA ALA A 25 14.85 3.13 4.68
C ALA A 25 14.01 1.83 4.61
N ARG A 26 13.03 1.69 5.50
CA ARG A 26 12.15 0.50 5.61
C ARG A 26 10.79 0.76 5.00
N GLU A 27 10.20 1.91 5.32
CA GLU A 27 8.81 2.21 4.97
C GLU A 27 8.67 3.62 4.41
N GLU A 28 7.71 3.81 3.51
CA GLU A 28 7.28 5.16 3.12
C GLU A 28 6.37 5.74 4.21
N LEU A 29 6.75 6.89 4.78
CA LEU A 29 6.04 7.49 5.92
C LEU A 29 5.72 8.96 5.68
N SER A 30 4.55 9.39 6.17
CA SER A 30 4.19 10.80 6.27
C SER A 30 4.84 11.46 7.48
N VAL A 31 4.84 12.80 7.51
CA VAL A 31 5.34 13.56 8.67
C VAL A 31 4.60 13.19 9.96
N GLY A 32 3.26 13.05 9.90
CA GLY A 32 2.47 12.72 11.08
C GLY A 32 2.80 11.33 11.64
N GLU A 33 3.11 10.38 10.77
CA GLU A 33 3.50 9.03 11.19
C GLU A 33 4.89 9.00 11.80
N LEU A 34 5.84 9.72 11.20
CA LEU A 34 7.16 9.91 11.82
C LEU A 34 7.03 10.55 13.21
N CYS A 35 6.17 11.54 13.40
CA CYS A 35 5.91 12.12 14.73
C CYS A 35 5.41 11.08 15.73
N ARG A 36 4.46 10.22 15.32
CA ARG A 36 3.91 9.16 16.17
C ARG A 36 4.96 8.12 16.53
N VAL A 37 5.77 7.68 15.57
CA VAL A 37 6.83 6.69 15.81
C VAL A 37 7.96 7.27 16.64
N LEU A 38 8.46 8.45 16.30
CA LEU A 38 9.61 9.05 16.97
C LEU A 38 9.25 9.68 18.33
N GLN A 39 7.96 9.88 18.58
CA GLN A 39 7.41 10.63 19.70
C GLN A 39 7.99 12.05 19.79
N GLN A 40 8.07 12.72 18.65
CA GLN A 40 8.61 14.07 18.53
C GLN A 40 7.58 15.03 17.91
N PRO A 41 7.64 16.33 18.25
CA PRO A 41 6.78 17.34 17.63
C PRO A 41 6.99 17.45 16.12
N GLN A 42 5.92 17.80 15.39
CA GLN A 42 5.95 17.96 13.94
C GLN A 42 6.97 19.00 13.46
N SER A 43 7.15 20.09 14.20
CA SER A 43 8.16 21.11 13.88
C SER A 43 9.58 20.56 13.91
N THR A 44 9.88 19.65 14.85
CA THR A 44 11.16 18.96 14.97
C THR A 44 11.37 18.00 13.80
N VAL A 45 10.43 17.08 13.57
CA VAL A 45 10.51 16.09 12.48
C VAL A 45 10.64 16.78 11.11
N SER A 46 9.84 17.82 10.86
CA SER A 46 9.88 18.57 9.60
C SER A 46 11.24 19.24 9.36
N ARG A 47 11.89 19.74 10.43
CA ARG A 47 13.24 20.32 10.35
C ARG A 47 14.27 19.26 9.97
N HIS A 48 14.21 18.07 10.57
CA HIS A 48 15.09 16.95 10.23
C HIS A 48 14.89 16.52 8.77
N LEU A 49 13.64 16.35 8.33
CA LEU A 49 13.32 16.01 6.94
C LEU A 49 13.82 17.04 5.93
N LYS A 50 13.77 18.34 6.25
CA LYS A 50 14.28 19.39 5.37
C LYS A 50 15.79 19.26 5.11
N ILE A 51 16.54 18.83 6.12
CA ILE A 51 17.99 18.57 5.98
C ILE A 51 18.21 17.29 5.18
N LEU A 52 17.46 16.23 5.48
CA LEU A 52 17.62 14.92 4.84
C LEU A 52 17.17 14.91 3.36
N GLN A 53 16.34 15.85 2.93
CA GLN A 53 15.97 16.01 1.53
C GLN A 53 17.15 16.28 0.60
N ASP A 54 18.28 16.75 1.15
CA ASP A 54 19.52 16.89 0.40
C ASP A 54 20.25 15.53 0.25
N GLY A 55 19.66 14.66 -0.58
CA GLY A 55 20.29 13.43 -1.02
C GLY A 55 20.18 12.22 -0.09
N TRP A 56 19.35 12.28 0.97
CA TRP A 56 19.07 11.12 1.83
C TRP A 56 17.65 10.58 1.70
N VAL A 57 16.67 11.45 1.41
CA VAL A 57 15.26 11.04 1.27
C VAL A 57 14.64 11.63 0.01
N ARG A 58 13.75 10.86 -0.60
CA ARG A 58 12.82 11.36 -1.61
C ARG A 58 11.54 11.81 -0.93
N ARG A 59 10.88 12.81 -1.54
CA ARG A 59 9.58 13.33 -1.10
C ARG A 59 8.57 13.13 -2.24
N ARG A 60 7.39 12.60 -1.90
CA ARG A 60 6.23 12.48 -2.79
C ARG A 60 5.06 13.23 -2.17
N ALA A 61 4.29 13.96 -2.97
CA ALA A 61 3.05 14.58 -2.53
C ALA A 61 1.87 13.70 -2.92
N GLU A 62 0.94 13.48 -1.99
CA GLU A 62 -0.29 12.72 -2.22
C GLU A 62 -1.44 13.40 -1.46
N GLY A 63 -2.36 14.01 -2.21
CA GLY A 63 -3.40 14.87 -1.66
C GLY A 63 -2.81 16.00 -0.81
N THR A 64 -3.24 16.10 0.44
CA THR A 64 -2.77 17.10 1.41
C THR A 64 -1.52 16.67 2.18
N SER A 65 -1.03 15.45 1.95
CA SER A 65 0.06 14.86 2.71
C SER A 65 1.36 14.75 1.90
N ALA A 66 2.48 14.86 2.62
CA ALA A 66 3.82 14.65 2.07
C ALA A 66 4.39 13.35 2.66
N TRP A 67 4.83 12.47 1.75
CA TRP A 67 5.38 11.15 2.02
C TRP A 67 6.87 11.13 1.72
N PHE A 68 7.62 10.36 2.50
CA PHE A 68 9.07 10.32 2.43
C PHE A 68 9.57 8.88 2.39
N ARG A 69 10.68 8.65 1.68
CA ARG A 69 11.34 7.34 1.57
C ARG A 69 12.85 7.49 1.35
N ALA A 70 13.66 6.57 1.86
CA ALA A 70 15.12 6.58 1.74
C ALA A 70 15.63 5.37 0.94
N ASP A 71 15.24 5.27 -0.33
CA ASP A 71 15.52 4.11 -1.21
C ASP A 71 16.29 4.45 -2.49
N ALA A 72 16.72 5.70 -2.65
CA ALA A 72 17.45 6.19 -3.83
C ALA A 72 18.74 6.91 -3.42
N LEU A 73 19.47 6.34 -2.45
CA LEU A 73 20.76 6.85 -2.02
C LEU A 73 21.82 6.62 -3.11
N ASP A 74 22.67 7.60 -3.36
CA ASP A 74 23.86 7.36 -4.18
C ASP A 74 24.89 6.49 -3.44
N ALA A 75 25.88 5.95 -4.18
CA ALA A 75 26.82 4.98 -3.64
C ALA A 75 27.64 5.50 -2.43
N GLU A 76 27.92 6.80 -2.36
CA GLU A 76 28.64 7.38 -1.22
C GLU A 76 27.73 7.54 0.01
N ALA A 77 26.51 8.03 -0.17
CA ALA A 77 25.51 8.09 0.90
C ALA A 77 25.19 6.69 1.45
N GLN A 78 25.06 5.71 0.56
CA GLN A 78 24.79 4.32 0.95
C GLN A 78 25.91 3.71 1.81
N ARG A 79 27.18 3.98 1.48
CA ARG A 79 28.33 3.50 2.29
C ARG A 79 28.36 4.15 3.68
N LEU A 80 28.14 5.46 3.77
CA LEU A 80 28.08 6.17 5.05
C LEU A 80 26.90 5.68 5.90
N TRP A 81 25.74 5.54 5.27
CA TRP A 81 24.54 5.06 5.92
C TRP A 81 24.72 3.65 6.46
N ALA A 82 25.35 2.75 5.72
CA ALA A 82 25.55 1.37 6.15
C ALA A 82 26.22 1.29 7.54
N VAL A 83 27.29 2.04 7.77
CA VAL A 83 28.01 2.06 9.05
C VAL A 83 27.13 2.62 10.18
N VAL A 84 26.44 3.73 9.91
CA VAL A 84 25.57 4.37 10.92
C VAL A 84 24.34 3.53 11.24
N ALA A 85 23.74 2.92 10.23
CA ALA A 85 22.59 2.04 10.36
C ALA A 85 22.93 0.79 11.16
N GLU A 86 24.07 0.16 10.89
CA GLU A 86 24.55 -1.02 11.61
C GLU A 86 24.80 -0.73 13.10
N HIS A 87 25.28 0.47 13.42
CA HIS A 87 25.43 0.91 14.80
C HIS A 87 24.07 1.20 15.45
N HIS A 88 23.20 1.93 14.75
CA HIS A 88 21.89 2.32 15.27
C HIS A 88 20.97 1.12 15.54
N GLU A 89 21.01 0.10 14.70
CA GLU A 89 20.24 -1.14 14.84
C GLU A 89 20.38 -1.76 16.23
N ARG A 90 21.56 -1.65 16.83
CA ARG A 90 21.88 -2.25 18.14
C ARG A 90 21.42 -1.40 19.33
N THR A 91 20.81 -0.23 19.08
CA THR A 91 20.39 0.68 20.15
C THR A 91 18.97 0.35 20.65
N PRO A 92 18.65 0.64 21.93
CA PRO A 92 17.27 0.50 22.42
C PRO A 92 16.27 1.36 21.64
N ALA A 93 16.69 2.56 21.24
CA ALA A 93 15.86 3.48 20.47
C ALA A 93 15.41 2.87 19.13
N ALA A 94 16.28 2.14 18.43
CA ALA A 94 15.91 1.46 17.19
C ALA A 94 14.83 0.40 17.41
N HIS A 95 14.96 -0.42 18.46
CA HIS A 95 13.96 -1.45 18.79
C HIS A 95 12.61 -0.84 19.17
N GLU A 96 12.62 0.21 20.00
CA GLU A 96 11.40 0.90 20.40
C GLU A 96 10.71 1.60 19.23
N ASP A 97 11.48 2.26 18.36
CA ASP A 97 10.95 2.90 17.16
C ASP A 97 10.35 1.86 16.20
N LEU A 98 10.97 0.69 16.05
CA LEU A 98 10.41 -0.40 15.24
C LEU A 98 9.11 -0.96 15.82
N ALA A 99 9.02 -1.10 17.15
CA ALA A 99 7.78 -1.51 17.81
C ALA A 99 6.65 -0.48 17.58
N ARG A 100 6.94 0.82 17.72
CA ARG A 100 5.97 1.90 17.44
C ARG A 100 5.61 1.97 15.96
N LEU A 101 6.57 1.74 15.06
CA LEU A 101 6.33 1.66 13.63
C LEU A 101 5.32 0.56 13.31
N ALA A 102 5.50 -0.64 13.88
CA ALA A 102 4.53 -1.73 13.70
C ALA A 102 3.11 -1.31 14.13
N THR A 103 2.95 -0.61 15.25
CA THR A 103 1.65 -0.07 15.67
C THR A 103 1.07 0.94 14.68
N VAL A 104 1.90 1.84 14.14
CA VAL A 104 1.46 2.83 13.14
C VAL A 104 1.04 2.15 11.84
N LEU A 105 1.80 1.17 11.36
CA LEU A 105 1.44 0.41 10.15
C LEU A 105 0.16 -0.40 10.33
N GLU A 106 -0.06 -0.96 11.52
CA GLU A 106 -1.31 -1.65 11.82
C GLU A 106 -2.49 -0.67 11.87
N SER A 107 -2.31 0.53 12.43
CA SER A 107 -3.33 1.59 12.37
C SER A 107 -3.68 1.97 10.94
N ARG A 108 -2.69 2.07 10.02
CA ARG A 108 -2.96 2.33 8.59
C ARG A 108 -3.87 1.28 7.98
N ARG A 109 -3.62 0.00 8.29
CA ARG A 109 -4.44 -1.12 7.82
C ARG A 109 -5.84 -1.05 8.42
N LEU A 110 -5.97 -0.81 9.71
CA LEU A 110 -7.25 -0.67 10.39
C LEU A 110 -8.04 0.53 9.89
N ASP A 111 -7.40 1.65 9.57
CA ASP A 111 -8.05 2.82 8.98
C ASP A 111 -8.56 2.51 7.56
N ALA A 112 -7.76 1.81 6.74
CA ALA A 112 -8.21 1.33 5.43
C ALA A 112 -9.40 0.37 5.57
N ARG A 113 -9.32 -0.61 6.48
CA ARG A 113 -10.43 -1.54 6.79
C ARG A 113 -11.68 -0.84 7.28
N THR A 114 -11.53 0.09 8.22
CA THR A 114 -12.65 0.85 8.78
C THR A 114 -13.26 1.78 7.74
N PHE A 115 -12.43 2.36 6.86
CA PHE A 115 -12.90 3.11 5.70
C PHE A 115 -13.73 2.21 4.79
N TYR A 116 -13.24 1.03 4.43
CA TYR A 116 -14.00 0.07 3.62
C TYR A 116 -15.28 -0.42 4.31
N GLY A 117 -15.24 -0.71 5.62
CA GLY A 117 -16.39 -1.20 6.38
C GLY A 117 -17.47 -0.14 6.62
N ARG A 118 -17.10 1.09 6.99
CA ARG A 118 -18.05 2.21 7.13
C ARG A 118 -18.60 2.69 5.80
N THR A 119 -17.81 2.58 4.73
CA THR A 119 -18.15 3.09 3.41
C THR A 119 -18.80 2.02 2.54
N ARG A 120 -19.02 0.77 2.99
CA ARG A 120 -19.58 -0.34 2.18
C ARG A 120 -20.69 0.06 1.20
N GLY A 121 -21.69 0.82 1.66
CA GLY A 121 -22.79 1.31 0.80
C GLY A 121 -22.47 2.57 -0.01
N ALA A 122 -21.57 3.42 0.50
CA ALA A 122 -21.14 4.64 -0.17
C ALA A 122 -19.96 4.43 -1.13
N TRP A 123 -19.23 3.32 -1.04
CA TRP A 123 -18.02 3.04 -1.84
C TRP A 123 -18.39 2.84 -3.30
N GLU A 124 -19.50 2.12 -3.57
CA GLU A 124 -20.05 1.98 -4.92
C GLU A 124 -20.44 3.34 -5.51
N ALA A 125 -21.07 4.21 -4.70
CA ALA A 125 -21.43 5.57 -5.11
C ALA A 125 -20.18 6.46 -5.37
N ILE A 126 -19.23 6.49 -4.44
CA ILE A 126 -17.97 7.23 -4.54
C ILE A 126 -17.15 6.74 -5.73
N ARG A 127 -17.08 5.41 -5.94
CA ARG A 127 -16.39 4.81 -7.09
C ARG A 127 -17.05 5.23 -8.41
N SER A 128 -18.37 5.20 -8.48
CA SER A 128 -19.13 5.63 -9.66
C SER A 128 -18.96 7.13 -9.92
N GLU A 129 -18.88 7.95 -8.88
CA GLU A 129 -18.68 9.40 -8.99
C GLU A 129 -17.27 9.75 -9.47
N LEU A 130 -16.24 9.09 -8.92
CA LEU A 130 -14.84 9.37 -9.23
C LEU A 130 -14.36 8.71 -10.53
N PHE A 131 -14.86 7.51 -10.85
CA PHE A 131 -14.34 6.67 -11.94
C PHE A 131 -15.39 6.27 -12.98
N GLY A 132 -16.63 6.76 -12.85
CA GLY A 132 -17.74 6.45 -13.76
C GLY A 132 -18.39 5.07 -13.55
N SER A 133 -19.56 4.88 -14.14
CA SER A 133 -20.46 3.74 -13.91
C SER A 133 -20.21 2.48 -14.77
N GLY A 134 -19.02 2.32 -15.36
CA GLY A 134 -18.61 1.01 -15.87
C GLY A 134 -18.53 0.79 -17.38
N PHE A 135 -18.37 1.84 -18.20
CA PHE A 135 -18.15 1.70 -19.65
C PHE A 135 -17.00 0.72 -19.98
N VAL A 136 -15.86 0.84 -19.30
CA VAL A 136 -14.69 -0.03 -19.53
C VAL A 136 -14.96 -1.50 -19.16
N ARG A 137 -15.73 -1.75 -18.09
CA ARG A 137 -16.01 -3.13 -17.62
C ARG A 137 -16.93 -3.88 -18.59
N HIS A 138 -17.94 -3.19 -19.14
CA HIS A 138 -18.86 -3.78 -20.13
C HIS A 138 -18.16 -4.10 -21.45
N VAL A 139 -17.23 -3.24 -21.88
CA VAL A 139 -16.42 -3.48 -23.09
C VAL A 139 -15.50 -4.69 -22.89
N ILE A 140 -14.80 -4.77 -21.76
CA ILE A 140 -13.93 -5.92 -21.45
C ILE A 140 -14.74 -7.21 -21.39
N ALA A 141 -15.91 -7.19 -20.74
CA ALA A 141 -16.77 -8.37 -20.62
C ALA A 141 -17.23 -8.93 -21.98
N GLY A 142 -17.43 -8.07 -22.99
CA GLY A 142 -17.77 -8.51 -24.35
C GLY A 142 -16.60 -9.07 -25.17
N LEU A 143 -15.36 -8.95 -24.68
CA LEU A 143 -14.15 -9.45 -25.35
C LEU A 143 -13.66 -10.78 -24.77
N VAL A 144 -14.21 -11.23 -23.65
CA VAL A 144 -13.78 -12.47 -22.99
C VAL A 144 -14.48 -13.68 -23.64
N PRO A 145 -13.74 -14.72 -24.05
CA PRO A 145 -14.32 -15.97 -24.52
C PRO A 145 -15.20 -16.66 -23.47
N ALA A 146 -16.33 -17.20 -23.93
CA ALA A 146 -17.34 -17.77 -23.03
C ALA A 146 -16.88 -19.04 -22.31
N ASP A 147 -15.84 -19.71 -22.80
CA ASP A 147 -15.27 -20.92 -22.21
C ASP A 147 -14.21 -20.65 -21.13
N TRP A 148 -13.86 -19.38 -20.88
CA TRP A 148 -12.79 -19.01 -19.96
C TRP A 148 -13.21 -19.00 -18.48
N THR A 149 -12.22 -19.23 -17.62
CA THR A 149 -12.24 -18.91 -16.20
C THR A 149 -11.57 -17.55 -16.00
N VAL A 150 -12.31 -16.58 -15.46
CA VAL A 150 -11.80 -15.22 -15.19
C VAL A 150 -11.69 -14.99 -13.69
N VAL A 151 -10.57 -14.42 -13.24
CA VAL A 151 -10.40 -13.97 -11.85
C VAL A 151 -10.46 -12.46 -11.72
N ASP A 152 -11.15 -11.94 -10.71
CA ASP A 152 -11.13 -10.52 -10.31
C ASP A 152 -10.34 -10.38 -9.00
N LEU A 153 -9.16 -9.74 -9.09
CA LEU A 153 -8.21 -9.58 -7.99
C LEU A 153 -8.46 -8.24 -7.29
N GLY A 154 -8.94 -8.30 -6.05
CA GLY A 154 -9.51 -7.18 -5.32
C GLY A 154 -10.96 -6.91 -5.73
N CYS A 155 -11.79 -7.95 -5.71
CA CYS A 155 -13.14 -7.91 -6.30
C CYS A 155 -14.13 -6.99 -5.56
N GLY A 156 -13.79 -6.52 -4.35
CA GLY A 156 -14.64 -5.63 -3.56
C GLY A 156 -16.03 -6.23 -3.33
N THR A 157 -17.09 -5.49 -3.65
CA THR A 157 -18.48 -5.92 -3.49
C THR A 157 -18.99 -6.86 -4.60
N GLY A 158 -18.13 -7.25 -5.55
CA GLY A 158 -18.43 -8.25 -6.59
C GLY A 158 -19.15 -7.71 -7.83
N GLU A 159 -19.11 -6.40 -8.10
CA GLU A 159 -19.74 -5.80 -9.28
C GLU A 159 -19.27 -6.42 -10.61
N ALA A 160 -17.96 -6.55 -10.81
CA ALA A 160 -17.41 -7.12 -12.04
C ALA A 160 -17.70 -8.61 -12.16
N LEU A 161 -17.73 -9.33 -11.03
CA LEU A 161 -18.12 -10.74 -10.99
C LEU A 161 -19.57 -10.92 -11.48
N ALA A 162 -20.50 -10.10 -11.01
CA ALA A 162 -21.90 -10.17 -11.43
C ALA A 162 -22.09 -9.83 -12.92
N LEU A 163 -21.25 -8.95 -13.48
CA LEU A 163 -21.23 -8.62 -14.89
C LEU A 163 -20.69 -9.78 -15.76
N LEU A 164 -19.62 -10.43 -15.29
CA LEU A 164 -18.91 -11.47 -16.04
C LEU A 164 -19.57 -12.85 -15.92
N ALA A 165 -20.20 -13.16 -14.78
CA ALA A 165 -20.85 -14.44 -14.53
C ALA A 165 -21.78 -14.93 -15.67
N PRO A 166 -22.63 -14.10 -16.30
CA PRO A 166 -23.46 -14.56 -17.42
C PRO A 166 -22.69 -14.80 -18.73
N LEU A 167 -21.42 -14.40 -18.82
CA LEU A 167 -20.68 -14.34 -20.09
C LEU A 167 -19.58 -15.39 -20.21
N VAL A 168 -19.13 -15.99 -19.10
CA VAL A 168 -17.97 -16.89 -19.08
C VAL A 168 -18.25 -18.21 -18.32
N ARG A 169 -17.39 -19.21 -18.52
CA ARG A 169 -17.52 -20.54 -17.91
C ARG A 169 -17.48 -20.46 -16.39
N ARG A 170 -16.56 -19.66 -15.84
CA ARG A 170 -16.38 -19.51 -14.39
C ARG A 170 -15.81 -18.14 -14.04
N VAL A 171 -16.28 -17.54 -12.94
CA VAL A 171 -15.69 -16.33 -12.36
C VAL A 171 -15.24 -16.58 -10.93
N ILE A 172 -14.07 -16.06 -10.58
CA ILE A 172 -13.51 -16.16 -9.23
C ILE A 172 -13.20 -14.74 -8.74
N GLY A 173 -13.79 -14.34 -7.62
CA GLY A 173 -13.40 -13.13 -6.91
C GLY A 173 -12.37 -13.45 -5.84
N VAL A 174 -11.32 -12.63 -5.73
CA VAL A 174 -10.40 -12.67 -4.60
C VAL A 174 -10.41 -11.30 -3.92
N ASP A 175 -10.67 -11.27 -2.62
CA ASP A 175 -10.50 -10.06 -1.82
C ASP A 175 -9.89 -10.41 -0.46
N ARG A 176 -9.07 -9.51 0.10
CA ARG A 176 -8.39 -9.72 1.38
C ARG A 176 -9.30 -9.38 2.56
N GLU A 177 -10.34 -8.58 2.34
CA GLU A 177 -11.18 -8.07 3.41
C GLU A 177 -12.44 -8.95 3.59
N PRO A 178 -12.63 -9.59 4.75
CA PRO A 178 -13.76 -10.51 4.99
C PRO A 178 -15.13 -9.90 4.71
N GLU A 179 -15.29 -8.59 4.97
CA GLU A 179 -16.53 -7.87 4.72
C GLU A 179 -16.83 -7.71 3.22
N MET A 180 -15.80 -7.48 2.40
CA MET A 180 -15.93 -7.42 0.94
C MET A 180 -16.26 -8.78 0.37
N VAL A 181 -15.57 -9.82 0.84
CA VAL A 181 -15.86 -11.22 0.49
C VAL A 181 -17.32 -11.58 0.81
N ALA A 182 -17.80 -11.25 2.01
CA ALA A 182 -19.19 -11.49 2.39
C ALA A 182 -20.18 -10.76 1.46
N SER A 183 -19.91 -9.49 1.15
CA SER A 183 -20.76 -8.70 0.24
C SER A 183 -20.77 -9.27 -1.19
N ALA A 184 -19.61 -9.63 -1.72
CA ALA A 184 -19.47 -10.20 -3.06
C ALA A 184 -20.21 -11.54 -3.16
N ARG A 185 -20.07 -12.41 -2.15
CA ARG A 185 -20.79 -13.70 -2.08
C ARG A 185 -22.30 -13.51 -2.16
N VAL A 186 -22.84 -12.53 -1.43
CA VAL A 186 -24.28 -12.21 -1.50
C VAL A 186 -24.67 -11.75 -2.91
N ARG A 187 -23.87 -10.88 -3.54
CA ARG A 187 -24.16 -10.36 -4.89
C ARG A 187 -24.15 -11.46 -5.96
N VAL A 188 -23.20 -12.39 -5.88
CA VAL A 188 -23.07 -13.45 -6.88
C VAL A 188 -23.81 -14.74 -6.53
N ALA A 189 -24.57 -14.78 -5.43
CA ALA A 189 -25.26 -15.98 -4.95
C ALA A 189 -26.21 -16.62 -5.97
N ALA A 190 -26.73 -15.84 -6.92
CA ALA A 190 -27.60 -16.33 -7.99
C ALA A 190 -26.85 -17.06 -9.12
N TRP A 191 -25.52 -16.96 -9.17
CA TRP A 191 -24.68 -17.48 -10.25
C TRP A 191 -23.90 -18.72 -9.78
N PRO A 192 -24.25 -19.93 -10.27
CA PRO A 192 -23.60 -21.17 -9.82
C PRO A 192 -22.15 -21.30 -10.32
N ASN A 193 -21.75 -20.50 -11.30
CA ASN A 193 -20.41 -20.43 -11.85
C ASN A 193 -19.54 -19.32 -11.22
N ALA A 194 -20.02 -18.67 -10.16
CA ALA A 194 -19.30 -17.62 -9.45
C ALA A 194 -18.83 -18.09 -8.07
N GLU A 195 -17.56 -17.85 -7.77
CA GLU A 195 -16.94 -18.17 -6.47
C GLU A 195 -16.24 -16.92 -5.91
N VAL A 196 -16.21 -16.78 -4.59
CA VAL A 196 -15.43 -15.72 -3.92
C VAL A 196 -14.55 -16.31 -2.83
N ARG A 197 -13.26 -16.08 -2.95
CA ARG A 197 -12.20 -16.54 -2.04
C ARG A 197 -11.64 -15.37 -1.25
N GLU A 198 -11.37 -15.62 0.02
CA GLU A 198 -10.62 -14.69 0.86
C GLU A 198 -9.13 -14.93 0.63
N GLY A 199 -8.37 -13.88 0.33
CA GLY A 199 -6.94 -14.00 0.11
C GLY A 199 -6.26 -12.68 -0.24
N ALA A 200 -4.97 -12.59 0.10
CA ALA A 200 -4.11 -11.47 -0.27
C ALA A 200 -3.50 -11.71 -1.66
N LEU A 201 -3.12 -10.64 -2.37
CA LEU A 201 -2.55 -10.77 -3.72
C LEU A 201 -1.12 -11.29 -3.71
N GLU A 202 -0.44 -11.10 -2.58
CA GLU A 202 0.90 -11.60 -2.31
C GLU A 202 0.91 -13.11 -2.04
N ALA A 203 -0.26 -13.70 -1.76
CA ALA A 203 -0.46 -15.12 -1.48
C ALA A 203 -1.82 -15.57 -2.04
N LEU A 204 -1.92 -15.62 -3.38
CA LEU A 204 -3.18 -15.87 -4.07
C LEU A 204 -3.75 -17.26 -3.73
N PRO A 205 -5.05 -17.36 -3.39
CA PRO A 205 -5.73 -18.63 -3.17
C PRO A 205 -6.17 -19.25 -4.52
N LEU A 206 -5.22 -19.40 -5.44
CA LEU A 206 -5.42 -19.92 -6.79
C LEU A 206 -4.32 -20.95 -7.10
N ALA A 207 -4.69 -22.04 -7.78
CA ALA A 207 -3.71 -22.97 -8.31
C ALA A 207 -3.07 -22.43 -9.60
N ASP A 208 -1.85 -22.88 -9.90
CA ASP A 208 -1.18 -22.55 -11.16
C ASP A 208 -2.05 -23.00 -12.35
N GLY A 209 -2.30 -22.07 -13.28
CA GLY A 209 -3.13 -22.33 -14.46
C GLY A 209 -4.65 -22.41 -14.20
N GLU A 210 -5.13 -22.03 -13.01
CA GLU A 210 -6.56 -22.11 -12.68
C GLU A 210 -7.44 -21.09 -13.45
N ALA A 211 -6.86 -19.97 -13.89
CA ALA A 211 -7.57 -18.90 -14.59
C ALA A 211 -6.94 -18.62 -15.97
N ASP A 212 -7.80 -18.33 -16.94
CA ASP A 212 -7.42 -17.95 -18.30
C ASP A 212 -7.14 -16.44 -18.43
N ALA A 213 -7.76 -15.63 -17.56
CA ALA A 213 -7.54 -14.19 -17.48
C ALA A 213 -7.72 -13.63 -16.06
N ALA A 214 -7.04 -12.52 -15.75
CA ALA A 214 -7.18 -11.78 -14.51
C ALA A 214 -7.57 -10.32 -14.77
N LEU A 215 -8.58 -9.84 -14.03
CA LEU A 215 -8.95 -8.44 -13.92
C LEU A 215 -8.32 -7.86 -12.65
N VAL A 216 -7.67 -6.71 -12.78
CA VAL A 216 -7.11 -5.96 -11.66
C VAL A 216 -7.49 -4.50 -11.84
N SER A 217 -8.36 -3.98 -10.96
CA SER A 217 -8.94 -2.64 -11.14
C SER A 217 -8.90 -1.87 -9.82
N LEU A 218 -8.15 -0.77 -9.77
CA LEU A 218 -8.01 0.11 -8.58
C LEU A 218 -7.34 -0.59 -7.37
N VAL A 219 -6.47 -1.55 -7.63
CA VAL A 219 -5.90 -2.46 -6.64
C VAL A 219 -4.38 -2.34 -6.51
N LEU A 220 -3.69 -1.99 -7.61
CA LEU A 220 -2.23 -1.78 -7.63
C LEU A 220 -1.92 -0.30 -7.40
N HIS A 221 -0.97 -0.03 -6.51
CA HIS A 221 -0.45 1.30 -6.14
C HIS A 221 1.07 1.34 -6.28
#